data_AF-A0A9P7DSD1-F1
#
_entry.id   AF-A0A9P7DSD1-F1
#
_cell.length_a   1.000
_cell.length_b   1.000
_cell.length_c   1.000
_cell.angle_alpha   90.00
_cell.angle_beta   90.00
_cell.angle_gamma   90.00
#
_symmetry.space_group_name_H-M   'P 1'
#
loop_
_entity.id
_entity.type
_entity.pdbx_description
1 polymer ?
#
loop_
_entity_poly.entity_id
_entity_poly.type
_entity_poly.pdbx_seq_one_letter_code
_entity_poly.pdbx_strand_id
1 'polypeptide(L)'
;MDHPYFQSLIMTPPLAIPSKSPRAVAASVSPSSSQTLHDRLRKRESCPAIRKPKVLHPVDNEDLKLLILENISQDAVRAFQAQGFHVDHYTKAFSEDELIDKISQYHAIGIRSKTKITERVIKAAHKLLVIGCFCIGTNQVDLVTAGKAGIPVFNSPFSNSRSVAELVVSEMIALSRQLVERSHEMRQGIWNKQSKGCWEVRGKTLGIVGYGHIGSQLSVLAEALGMRVIFYDVINIMPLGSARQVNTLPTLLAEADFVTLHVPELPETINMIGSQELAQMKMGSYLINNARGRVVDIPALIEALRSKHLAGAAIDVYPQEPGSNGAPFDDQVNSWSSALRSLPNVILTPHIGGSTEEAQRMIGEEVSLALSRYLTYGSTLGAVNFPEVDLRAITAEQGNHVRVCHVHSNQPGVLKQVNEALSPYNVEKQYSDSKGDVAYLLADIADVSPQDVNKLQEMIKHTSANILTRLLA
;
A
#
# COMPACT_ATOMS: atom_id res chain seq x y z
N MET A 1 -60.87 -6.37 41.92
CA MET A 1 -61.86 -5.52 42.62
C MET A 1 -61.14 -4.86 43.80
N ASP A 2 -61.55 -3.63 44.10
CA ASP A 2 -61.11 -2.71 45.17
C ASP A 2 -59.99 -1.69 44.89
N HIS A 3 -60.39 -0.44 45.10
CA HIS A 3 -59.80 0.91 44.91
C HIS A 3 -59.19 1.40 46.26
N PRO A 4 -58.80 2.70 46.48
CA PRO A 4 -58.09 3.74 45.70
C PRO A 4 -56.89 4.35 46.49
N TYR A 5 -56.12 5.30 45.92
CA TYR A 5 -56.03 6.71 46.38
C TYR A 5 -54.94 7.51 45.63
N PHE A 6 -55.39 8.64 45.08
CA PHE A 6 -54.64 9.78 44.54
C PHE A 6 -54.12 10.67 45.67
N GLN A 7 -52.96 11.32 45.52
CA GLN A 7 -52.75 12.69 46.04
C GLN A 7 -51.54 13.40 45.42
N SER A 8 -51.66 14.72 45.39
CA SER A 8 -50.93 15.73 44.60
C SER A 8 -49.93 16.56 45.41
N LEU A 9 -49.07 17.32 44.68
CA LEU A 9 -48.63 18.71 44.93
C LEU A 9 -47.30 19.03 45.70
N ILE A 10 -46.51 19.91 45.04
CA ILE A 10 -45.70 21.06 45.54
C ILE A 10 -44.17 20.93 45.67
N MET A 11 -43.49 21.78 44.90
CA MET A 11 -42.08 22.18 44.99
C MET A 11 -41.82 23.17 46.14
N THR A 12 -40.66 23.07 46.80
CA THR A 12 -40.10 24.08 47.72
C THR A 12 -38.65 24.45 47.33
N PRO A 13 -38.19 25.69 47.60
CA PRO A 13 -36.99 26.29 47.03
C PRO A 13 -35.70 26.02 47.85
N PRO A 14 -34.50 26.31 47.28
CA PRO A 14 -33.22 26.06 47.95
C PRO A 14 -32.88 27.10 49.04
N LEU A 15 -32.21 26.63 50.09
CA LEU A 15 -31.77 27.36 51.29
C LEU A 15 -30.57 28.29 51.01
N ALA A 16 -30.56 29.45 51.69
CA ALA A 16 -29.53 30.50 51.62
C ALA A 16 -28.44 30.35 52.72
N ILE A 17 -27.22 30.83 52.43
CA ILE A 17 -26.07 30.92 53.35
C ILE A 17 -25.73 32.41 53.59
N PRO A 18 -25.44 32.87 54.83
CA PRO A 18 -25.49 34.29 55.20
C PRO A 18 -24.19 35.09 55.00
N SER A 19 -24.36 36.41 54.98
CA SER A 19 -23.39 37.47 54.70
C SER A 19 -22.56 37.94 55.92
N LYS A 20 -21.33 38.40 55.66
CA LYS A 20 -20.61 39.42 56.46
C LYS A 20 -19.85 40.38 55.53
N SER A 21 -20.07 41.69 55.71
CA SER A 21 -19.33 42.83 55.14
C SER A 21 -18.59 43.57 56.28
N PRO A 22 -17.94 44.75 56.12
CA PRO A 22 -17.48 45.50 54.93
C PRO A 22 -16.01 46.02 55.08
N ARG A 23 -15.34 46.47 53.99
CA ARG A 23 -14.61 47.77 53.96
C ARG A 23 -13.93 48.10 52.62
N ALA A 24 -14.23 49.34 52.18
CA ALA A 24 -13.40 50.36 51.55
C ALA A 24 -12.59 50.07 50.26
N VAL A 25 -12.97 50.83 49.23
CA VAL A 25 -12.27 51.05 47.96
C VAL A 25 -11.03 51.93 48.19
N ALA A 26 -9.88 51.54 47.64
CA ALA A 26 -8.77 52.44 47.32
C ALA A 26 -8.06 51.93 46.06
N ALA A 27 -7.98 52.80 45.05
CA ALA A 27 -7.35 52.53 43.76
C ALA A 27 -5.82 52.43 43.90
N SER A 28 -5.19 51.52 43.14
CA SER A 28 -3.76 51.65 42.81
C SER A 28 -3.47 51.16 41.38
N VAL A 29 -3.10 52.16 40.59
CA VAL A 29 -2.36 52.26 39.33
C VAL A 29 -1.82 50.96 38.68
N SER A 30 -2.22 50.74 37.42
CA SER A 30 -1.60 49.78 36.50
C SER A 30 -0.15 50.16 36.16
N PRO A 31 0.84 49.25 36.26
CA PRO A 31 2.03 49.36 35.45
C PRO A 31 1.78 48.66 34.12
N SER A 32 1.73 49.47 33.06
CA SER A 32 1.87 49.05 31.68
C SER A 32 3.16 48.26 31.49
N SER A 33 3.04 46.95 31.29
CA SER A 33 3.89 46.24 30.35
C SER A 33 3.05 45.18 29.66
N SER A 34 2.68 45.48 28.42
CA SER A 34 2.05 44.56 27.49
C SER A 34 2.98 43.39 27.25
N GLN A 35 2.73 42.26 27.90
CA GLN A 35 3.13 40.96 27.37
C GLN A 35 1.86 40.14 27.22
N THR A 36 1.45 40.00 25.96
CA THR A 36 0.33 39.12 25.60
C THR A 36 0.74 37.67 25.84
N LEU A 37 -0.24 36.77 25.93
CA LEU A 37 0.01 35.32 26.03
C LEU A 37 0.92 34.81 24.87
N HIS A 38 0.93 35.54 23.75
CA HIS A 38 1.85 35.33 22.63
C HIS A 38 3.33 35.64 22.94
N ASP A 39 3.64 36.63 23.79
CA ASP A 39 5.03 36.93 24.20
C ASP A 39 5.62 35.86 25.12
N ARG A 40 4.77 35.22 25.94
CA ARG A 40 5.18 34.07 26.76
C ARG A 40 5.44 32.81 25.92
N LEU A 41 4.79 32.68 24.76
CA LEU A 41 5.04 31.59 23.81
C LEU A 41 6.31 31.81 22.99
N ARG A 42 6.70 33.06 22.69
CA ARG A 42 7.97 33.37 22.00
C ARG A 42 9.22 33.11 22.84
N LYS A 43 9.17 33.23 24.17
CA LYS A 43 10.30 32.89 25.06
C LYS A 43 10.54 31.39 25.25
N ARG A 44 9.76 30.53 24.59
CA ARG A 44 10.00 29.09 24.46
C ARG A 44 10.70 28.75 23.14
N GLU A 45 11.65 29.56 22.70
CA GLU A 45 12.65 29.14 21.71
C GLU A 45 13.73 28.28 22.38
N SER A 46 13.31 27.10 22.83
CA SER A 46 14.14 25.91 22.83
C SER A 46 13.19 24.71 22.75
N CYS A 47 12.51 24.56 21.61
CA CYS A 47 12.20 23.20 21.17
C CYS A 47 13.51 22.40 21.31
N PRO A 48 13.52 21.21 21.95
CA PRO A 48 14.68 20.35 21.80
C PRO A 48 14.88 20.21 20.30
N ALA A 49 16.03 20.67 19.80
CA ALA A 49 16.35 20.63 18.38
C ALA A 49 16.00 19.23 17.88
N ILE A 50 15.18 19.12 16.82
CA ILE A 50 14.82 17.83 16.24
C ILE A 50 16.15 17.13 15.95
N ARG A 51 16.48 16.12 16.76
CA ARG A 51 17.78 15.46 16.71
C ARG A 51 17.86 14.79 15.34
N LYS A 52 18.79 15.25 14.51
CA LYS A 52 18.94 14.72 13.15
C LYS A 52 19.34 13.24 13.25
N PRO A 53 18.64 12.33 12.54
CA PRO A 53 19.05 10.93 12.47
C PRO A 53 20.42 10.84 11.79
N LYS A 54 21.30 10.00 12.34
CA LYS A 54 22.60 9.66 11.76
C LYS A 54 22.36 8.64 10.66
N VAL A 55 22.77 8.92 9.41
CA VAL A 55 22.78 7.90 8.35
C VAL A 55 23.84 6.87 8.73
N LEU A 56 23.44 5.60 8.83
CA LEU A 56 24.36 4.52 9.16
C LEU A 56 24.79 3.82 7.87
N HIS A 57 26.05 3.40 7.85
CA HIS A 57 26.60 2.63 6.75
C HIS A 57 27.01 1.24 7.24
N PRO A 58 26.98 0.21 6.37
CA PRO A 58 27.61 -1.06 6.69
C PRO A 58 29.06 -0.86 7.13
N VAL A 59 29.45 -1.49 8.23
CA VAL A 59 30.82 -1.39 8.75
C VAL A 59 31.81 -2.07 7.80
N ASP A 60 31.40 -3.17 7.17
CA ASP A 60 32.11 -3.77 6.06
C ASP A 60 31.98 -2.80 4.87
N ASN A 61 33.06 -2.08 4.58
CA ASN A 61 33.13 -0.97 3.63
C ASN A 61 33.01 -1.46 2.16
N GLU A 62 31.96 -2.19 1.84
CA GLU A 62 31.58 -2.52 0.46
C GLU A 62 30.74 -1.37 -0.10
N ASP A 63 31.27 -0.67 -1.10
CA ASP A 63 30.50 0.31 -1.88
C ASP A 63 29.22 -0.36 -2.39
N LEU A 64 28.09 0.01 -1.79
CA LEU A 64 26.80 -0.61 -2.09
C LEU A 64 26.37 -0.30 -3.52
N LYS A 65 26.40 -1.33 -4.36
CA LYS A 65 25.95 -1.31 -5.75
C LYS A 65 24.48 -1.70 -5.90
N LEU A 66 23.71 -0.88 -6.59
CA LEU A 66 22.30 -1.05 -6.91
C LEU A 66 22.12 -1.28 -8.41
N LEU A 67 21.38 -2.33 -8.78
CA LEU A 67 20.95 -2.58 -10.15
C LEU A 67 19.49 -2.15 -10.32
N ILE A 68 19.23 -1.18 -11.18
CA ILE A 68 17.88 -0.65 -11.42
C ILE A 68 17.49 -0.94 -12.88
N LEU A 69 16.43 -1.70 -13.10
CA LEU A 69 16.00 -2.19 -14.42
C LEU A 69 14.66 -1.58 -14.85
N GLU A 70 14.28 -1.81 -16.12
CA GLU A 70 12.95 -1.51 -16.65
C GLU A 70 12.54 -0.02 -16.65
N ASN A 71 13.54 0.87 -16.77
CA ASN A 71 13.33 2.32 -16.89
C ASN A 71 12.56 2.90 -15.70
N ILE A 72 12.96 2.52 -14.48
CA ILE A 72 12.49 3.16 -13.25
C ILE A 72 12.86 4.66 -13.28
N SER A 73 12.06 5.49 -12.61
CA SER A 73 12.21 6.95 -12.64
C SER A 73 13.64 7.41 -12.34
N GLN A 74 14.13 8.38 -13.11
CA GLN A 74 15.42 9.00 -12.88
C GLN A 74 15.48 9.77 -11.56
N ASP A 75 14.34 10.15 -10.97
CA ASP A 75 14.29 10.72 -9.63
C ASP A 75 14.75 9.71 -8.57
N ALA A 76 14.33 8.44 -8.69
CA ALA A 76 14.79 7.36 -7.82
C ALA A 76 16.30 7.14 -7.94
N VAL A 77 16.82 7.10 -9.18
CA VAL A 77 18.26 6.96 -9.45
C VAL A 77 19.06 8.10 -8.81
N ARG A 78 18.61 9.35 -9.00
CA ARG A 78 19.24 10.52 -8.37
C ARG A 78 19.18 10.47 -6.85
N ALA A 79 18.06 10.03 -6.27
CA ALA A 79 17.89 9.91 -4.84
C ALA A 79 18.83 8.87 -4.22
N PHE A 80 19.09 7.75 -4.91
CA PHE A 80 20.09 6.77 -4.48
C PHE A 80 21.52 7.31 -4.60
N GLN A 81 21.86 7.95 -5.73
CA GLN A 81 23.18 8.54 -5.93
C GLN A 81 23.48 9.64 -4.91
N ALA A 82 22.49 10.47 -4.55
CA ALA A 82 22.62 11.50 -3.53
C ALA A 82 22.90 10.94 -2.12
N GLN A 83 22.58 9.66 -1.88
CA GLN A 83 22.91 8.95 -0.65
C GLN A 83 24.25 8.22 -0.70
N GLY A 84 24.99 8.32 -1.81
CA GLY A 84 26.31 7.72 -2.00
C GLY A 84 26.28 6.30 -2.57
N PHE A 85 25.12 5.78 -3.00
CA PHE A 85 25.05 4.47 -3.64
C PHE A 85 25.58 4.51 -5.08
N HIS A 86 26.25 3.43 -5.49
CA HIS A 86 26.60 3.23 -6.88
C HIS A 86 25.42 2.60 -7.62
N VAL A 87 24.90 3.26 -8.66
CA VAL A 87 23.65 2.85 -9.32
C VAL A 87 23.89 2.58 -10.79
N ASP A 88 23.70 1.33 -11.20
CA ASP A 88 23.61 0.95 -12.60
C ASP A 88 22.15 0.92 -13.04
N HIS A 89 21.79 1.79 -13.99
CA HIS A 89 20.43 1.92 -14.49
C HIS A 89 20.30 1.45 -15.94
N TYR A 90 19.37 0.53 -16.19
CA TYR A 90 19.05 0.02 -17.52
C TYR A 90 17.57 0.21 -17.85
N THR A 91 17.29 0.58 -19.10
CA THR A 91 15.92 0.83 -19.57
C THR A 91 15.14 -0.45 -19.89
N LYS A 92 15.85 -1.56 -20.10
CA LYS A 92 15.28 -2.86 -20.47
C LYS A 92 15.23 -3.79 -19.26
N ALA A 93 14.32 -4.76 -19.33
CA ALA A 93 14.39 -5.94 -18.47
C ALA A 93 15.56 -6.82 -18.93
N PHE A 94 16.16 -7.52 -18.00
CA PHE A 94 17.13 -8.58 -18.30
C PHE A 94 16.42 -9.93 -18.34
N SER A 95 16.95 -10.83 -19.15
CA SER A 95 16.58 -12.25 -19.09
C SER A 95 17.11 -12.89 -17.80
N GLU A 96 16.61 -14.08 -17.46
CA GLU A 96 17.04 -14.81 -16.27
C GLU A 96 18.55 -15.11 -16.30
N ASP A 97 19.10 -15.50 -17.45
CA ASP A 97 20.51 -15.83 -17.59
C ASP A 97 21.39 -14.55 -17.51
N GLU A 98 20.96 -13.45 -18.15
CA GLU A 98 21.65 -12.15 -18.02
C GLU A 98 21.67 -11.64 -16.57
N LEU A 99 20.61 -11.91 -15.81
CA LEU A 99 20.58 -11.60 -14.38
C LEU A 99 21.58 -12.45 -13.62
N ILE A 100 21.60 -13.76 -13.82
CA ILE A 100 22.51 -14.68 -13.12
C ILE A 100 23.97 -14.27 -13.34
N ASP A 101 24.34 -13.88 -14.56
CA ASP A 101 25.71 -13.47 -14.89
C ASP A 101 26.15 -12.20 -14.16
N LYS A 102 25.21 -11.30 -13.84
CA LYS A 102 25.52 -9.96 -13.29
C LYS A 102 25.14 -9.77 -11.83
N ILE A 103 24.17 -10.52 -11.28
CA ILE A 103 23.54 -10.19 -10.00
C ILE A 103 24.49 -10.30 -8.81
N SER A 104 25.53 -11.13 -8.92
CA SER A 104 26.50 -11.39 -7.85
C SER A 104 27.31 -10.16 -7.43
N GLN A 105 27.38 -9.11 -8.25
CA GLN A 105 28.07 -7.86 -7.93
C GLN A 105 27.19 -6.80 -7.23
N TYR A 106 25.88 -7.03 -7.15
CA TYR A 106 24.91 -6.06 -6.65
C TYR A 106 24.37 -6.45 -5.27
N HIS A 107 24.08 -5.43 -4.46
CA HIS A 107 23.56 -5.55 -3.10
C HIS A 107 22.07 -5.25 -3.04
N ALA A 108 21.53 -4.59 -4.06
CA ALA A 108 20.12 -4.31 -4.17
C ALA A 108 19.72 -4.33 -5.65
N ILE A 109 18.50 -4.76 -5.92
CA ILE A 109 17.92 -4.74 -7.26
C ILE A 109 16.54 -4.08 -7.24
N GLY A 110 16.32 -3.14 -8.17
CA GLY A 110 15.03 -2.52 -8.46
C GLY A 110 14.49 -3.03 -9.79
N ILE A 111 13.29 -3.59 -9.78
CA ILE A 111 12.62 -4.14 -10.98
C ILE A 111 11.18 -3.64 -11.11
N ARG A 112 10.55 -3.88 -12.26
CA ARG A 112 9.11 -3.70 -12.47
C ARG A 112 8.47 -5.06 -12.77
N SER A 113 7.55 -5.13 -13.72
CA SER A 113 6.71 -6.33 -13.95
C SER A 113 7.33 -7.39 -14.86
N LYS A 114 8.31 -7.03 -15.70
CA LYS A 114 8.85 -7.94 -16.73
C LYS A 114 9.96 -8.81 -16.19
N THR A 115 10.87 -8.26 -15.38
CA THR A 115 12.00 -9.01 -14.84
C THR A 115 11.51 -10.07 -13.87
N LYS A 116 11.94 -11.33 -14.04
CA LYS A 116 11.58 -12.44 -13.16
C LYS A 116 12.74 -12.79 -12.23
N ILE A 117 12.50 -12.69 -10.92
CA ILE A 117 13.46 -13.07 -9.88
C ILE A 117 13.06 -14.44 -9.36
N THR A 118 13.58 -15.46 -10.02
CA THR A 118 13.34 -16.87 -9.71
C THR A 118 14.27 -17.36 -8.61
N GLU A 119 14.04 -18.57 -8.12
CA GLU A 119 14.95 -19.28 -7.22
C GLU A 119 16.39 -19.37 -7.78
N ARG A 120 16.56 -19.55 -9.10
CA ARG A 120 17.89 -19.62 -9.73
C ARG A 120 18.63 -18.29 -9.60
N VAL A 121 17.94 -17.16 -9.84
CA VAL A 121 18.52 -15.82 -9.70
C VAL A 121 18.90 -15.55 -8.24
N ILE A 122 18.03 -15.87 -7.29
CA ILE A 122 18.28 -15.66 -5.86
C ILE A 122 19.50 -16.46 -5.39
N LYS A 123 19.64 -17.71 -5.84
CA LYS A 123 20.79 -18.57 -5.51
C LYS A 123 22.13 -18.04 -6.06
N ALA A 124 22.12 -17.37 -7.21
CA ALA A 124 23.31 -16.74 -7.79
C ALA A 124 23.67 -15.39 -7.12
N ALA A 125 22.73 -14.80 -6.39
CA ALA A 125 22.81 -13.45 -5.84
C ALA A 125 23.45 -13.41 -4.44
N HIS A 126 24.71 -13.85 -4.33
CA HIS A 126 25.39 -14.02 -3.03
C HIS A 126 25.56 -12.75 -2.18
N LYS A 127 25.51 -11.56 -2.80
CA LYS A 127 25.64 -10.26 -2.14
C LYS A 127 24.31 -9.52 -1.96
N LEU A 128 23.23 -10.04 -2.53
CA LEU A 128 21.97 -9.32 -2.60
C LEU A 128 21.33 -9.24 -1.21
N LEU A 129 21.07 -8.01 -0.77
CA LEU A 129 20.49 -7.70 0.53
C LEU A 129 19.00 -7.39 0.42
N VAL A 130 18.53 -6.85 -0.69
CA VAL A 130 17.15 -6.38 -0.82
C VAL A 130 16.65 -6.32 -2.26
N ILE A 131 15.36 -6.57 -2.46
CA ILE A 131 14.66 -6.43 -3.75
C ILE A 131 13.59 -5.35 -3.63
N GLY A 132 13.56 -4.42 -4.58
CA GLY A 132 12.51 -3.42 -4.74
C GLY A 132 11.68 -3.68 -5.99
N CYS A 133 10.40 -3.99 -5.79
CA CYS A 133 9.41 -4.02 -6.86
C CYS A 133 8.84 -2.61 -7.03
N PHE A 134 9.29 -1.89 -8.05
CA PHE A 134 8.77 -0.58 -8.46
C PHE A 134 7.44 -0.74 -9.23
N CYS A 135 6.53 -1.47 -8.60
CA CYS A 135 5.16 -1.73 -9.01
C CYS A 135 4.36 -2.23 -7.80
N ILE A 136 3.06 -2.40 -8.00
CA ILE A 136 2.15 -2.84 -6.94
C ILE A 136 2.30 -4.34 -6.71
N GLY A 137 2.26 -5.12 -7.80
CA GLY A 137 2.37 -6.58 -7.75
C GLY A 137 3.81 -7.06 -7.52
N THR A 138 3.93 -8.24 -6.92
CA THR A 138 5.21 -8.91 -6.65
C THR A 138 5.27 -10.33 -7.21
N ASN A 139 4.32 -10.70 -8.08
CA ASN A 139 4.18 -12.04 -8.68
C ASN A 139 5.41 -12.49 -9.48
N GLN A 140 6.24 -11.55 -9.92
CA GLN A 140 7.48 -11.77 -10.65
C GLN A 140 8.68 -12.13 -9.75
N VAL A 141 8.50 -12.16 -8.43
CA VAL A 141 9.54 -12.49 -7.46
C VAL A 141 9.14 -13.73 -6.67
N ASP A 142 10.05 -14.70 -6.56
CA ASP A 142 9.90 -15.82 -5.62
C ASP A 142 10.13 -15.33 -4.18
N LEU A 143 9.03 -14.87 -3.55
CA LEU A 143 9.02 -14.31 -2.21
C LEU A 143 9.49 -15.31 -1.14
N VAL A 144 9.21 -16.59 -1.32
CA VAL A 144 9.52 -17.65 -0.34
C VAL A 144 11.01 -17.90 -0.32
N THR A 145 11.61 -18.10 -1.50
CA THR A 145 13.06 -18.29 -1.61
C THR A 145 13.80 -17.02 -1.16
N ALA A 146 13.33 -15.83 -1.55
CA ALA A 146 13.95 -14.57 -1.13
C ALA A 146 13.92 -14.42 0.40
N GLY A 147 12.79 -14.73 1.04
CA GLY A 147 12.66 -14.69 2.50
C GLY A 147 13.65 -15.62 3.19
N LYS A 148 13.73 -16.88 2.75
CA LYS A 148 14.68 -17.89 3.27
C LYS A 148 16.15 -17.50 3.07
N ALA A 149 16.47 -16.76 2.02
CA ALA A 149 17.80 -16.20 1.78
C ALA A 149 18.10 -14.95 2.63
N GLY A 150 17.16 -14.47 3.43
CA GLY A 150 17.30 -13.27 4.24
C GLY A 150 17.13 -11.96 3.45
N ILE A 151 16.46 -12.02 2.30
CA ILE A 151 16.30 -10.91 1.35
C ILE A 151 14.85 -10.40 1.43
N PRO A 152 14.61 -9.26 2.11
CA PRO A 152 13.30 -8.61 2.07
C PRO A 152 12.98 -8.07 0.68
N VAL A 153 11.69 -8.12 0.35
CA VAL A 153 11.11 -7.60 -0.88
C VAL A 153 10.16 -6.47 -0.51
N PHE A 154 10.36 -5.29 -1.09
CA PHE A 154 9.50 -4.13 -0.91
C PHE A 154 8.71 -3.85 -2.20
N ASN A 155 7.48 -3.36 -2.06
CA ASN A 155 6.67 -2.87 -3.17
C ASN A 155 6.07 -1.51 -2.83
N SER A 156 5.18 -1.02 -3.70
CA SER A 156 4.44 0.22 -3.47
C SER A 156 2.93 -0.06 -3.57
N PRO A 157 2.31 -0.55 -2.50
CA PRO A 157 0.95 -1.09 -2.55
C PRO A 157 -0.13 -0.01 -2.71
N PHE A 158 0.17 1.26 -2.38
CA PHE A 158 -0.84 2.32 -2.28
C PHE A 158 -0.72 3.41 -3.36
N SER A 159 0.42 3.53 -4.03
CA SER A 159 0.74 4.67 -4.89
C SER A 159 -0.17 4.84 -6.12
N ASN A 160 -0.89 3.80 -6.53
CA ASN A 160 -1.84 3.88 -7.64
C ASN A 160 -3.30 4.10 -7.20
N SER A 161 -3.59 4.22 -5.91
CA SER A 161 -4.97 4.21 -5.40
C SER A 161 -5.81 5.32 -6.03
N ARG A 162 -5.21 6.50 -6.23
CA ARG A 162 -5.84 7.64 -6.89
C ARG A 162 -6.16 7.38 -8.36
N SER A 163 -5.20 6.86 -9.10
CA SER A 163 -5.36 6.63 -10.54
C SER A 163 -6.45 5.61 -10.83
N VAL A 164 -6.52 4.52 -10.06
CA VAL A 164 -7.57 3.52 -10.23
C VAL A 164 -8.95 4.11 -9.88
N ALA A 165 -9.06 4.86 -8.79
CA ALA A 165 -10.32 5.50 -8.41
C ALA A 165 -10.81 6.51 -9.46
N GLU A 166 -9.92 7.30 -10.04
CA GLU A 166 -10.25 8.22 -11.14
C GLU A 166 -10.67 7.49 -12.41
N LEU A 167 -9.99 6.39 -12.75
CA LEU A 167 -10.36 5.57 -13.91
C LEU A 167 -11.77 4.99 -13.75
N VAL A 168 -12.11 4.44 -12.58
CA VAL A 168 -13.46 3.92 -12.32
C VAL A 168 -14.52 5.01 -12.49
N VAL A 169 -14.29 6.22 -11.97
CA VAL A 169 -15.21 7.35 -12.17
C VAL A 169 -15.38 7.68 -13.65
N SER A 170 -14.28 7.72 -14.39
CA SER A 170 -14.30 7.96 -15.84
C SER A 170 -15.11 6.89 -16.58
N GLU A 171 -14.88 5.62 -16.26
CA GLU A 171 -15.57 4.48 -16.86
C GLU A 171 -17.07 4.47 -16.53
N MET A 172 -17.44 4.76 -15.29
CA MET A 172 -18.85 4.87 -14.90
C MET A 172 -19.59 5.90 -15.74
N ILE A 173 -19.01 7.09 -15.92
CA ILE A 173 -19.58 8.16 -16.73
C ILE A 173 -19.59 7.77 -18.21
N ALA A 174 -18.51 7.16 -18.71
CA ALA A 174 -18.41 6.72 -20.10
C ALA A 174 -19.46 5.66 -20.44
N LEU A 175 -19.61 4.64 -19.58
CA LEU A 175 -20.60 3.58 -19.71
C LEU A 175 -22.03 4.14 -19.63
N SER A 176 -22.33 4.96 -18.63
CA SER A 176 -23.68 5.51 -18.43
C SER A 176 -24.14 6.40 -19.59
N ARG A 177 -23.19 6.91 -20.38
CA ARG A 177 -23.43 7.82 -21.51
C ARG A 177 -23.15 7.18 -22.88
N GLN A 178 -22.78 5.90 -22.93
CA GLN A 178 -22.38 5.19 -24.16
C GLN A 178 -21.27 5.94 -24.92
N LEU A 179 -20.37 6.59 -24.18
CA LEU A 179 -19.44 7.58 -24.72
C LEU A 179 -18.48 6.98 -25.75
N VAL A 180 -17.99 5.76 -25.49
CA VAL A 180 -16.99 5.09 -26.33
C VAL A 180 -17.56 4.78 -27.71
N GLU A 181 -18.77 4.26 -27.76
CA GLU A 181 -19.48 3.89 -28.98
C GLU A 181 -19.88 5.14 -29.76
N ARG A 182 -20.41 6.18 -29.10
CA ARG A 182 -20.73 7.46 -29.76
C ARG A 182 -19.48 8.12 -30.36
N SER A 183 -18.35 8.03 -29.65
CA SER A 183 -17.06 8.51 -30.15
C SER A 183 -16.57 7.70 -31.35
N HIS A 184 -16.78 6.38 -31.34
CA HIS A 184 -16.40 5.50 -32.44
C HIS A 184 -17.24 5.78 -33.70
N GLU A 185 -18.56 5.92 -33.56
CA GLU A 185 -19.48 6.29 -34.65
C GLU A 185 -19.05 7.61 -35.31
N MET A 186 -18.76 8.64 -34.51
CA MET A 186 -18.30 9.94 -35.01
C MET A 186 -16.99 9.85 -35.81
N ARG A 187 -16.05 8.99 -35.39
CA ARG A 187 -14.81 8.74 -36.14
C ARG A 187 -15.03 8.08 -37.50
N GLN A 188 -16.14 7.36 -37.64
CA GLN A 188 -16.58 6.76 -38.91
C GLN A 188 -17.46 7.71 -39.74
N GLY A 189 -17.68 8.94 -39.29
CA GLY A 189 -18.55 9.91 -39.96
C GLY A 189 -20.05 9.67 -39.72
N ILE A 190 -20.41 8.84 -38.74
CA ILE A 190 -21.80 8.50 -38.40
C ILE A 190 -22.30 9.44 -37.29
N TRP A 191 -23.41 10.13 -37.54
CA TRP A 191 -24.04 11.04 -36.57
C TRP A 191 -25.28 10.42 -35.91
N ASN A 192 -25.12 9.87 -34.71
CA ASN A 192 -26.21 9.23 -33.95
C ASN A 192 -26.51 9.97 -32.64
N LYS A 193 -27.26 11.08 -32.74
CA LYS A 193 -27.70 11.86 -31.57
C LYS A 193 -28.95 11.26 -30.93
N GLN A 194 -28.79 10.56 -29.80
CA GLN A 194 -29.91 10.01 -29.03
C GLN A 194 -29.66 10.02 -27.51
N SER A 195 -30.75 9.98 -26.73
CA SER A 195 -30.71 9.92 -25.26
C SER A 195 -31.15 8.58 -24.69
N LYS A 196 -31.63 7.65 -25.53
CA LYS A 196 -32.13 6.35 -25.09
C LYS A 196 -31.01 5.54 -24.42
N GLY A 197 -31.24 5.11 -23.19
CA GLY A 197 -30.26 4.35 -22.40
C GLY A 197 -29.05 5.16 -21.95
N CYS A 198 -29.14 6.50 -21.94
CA CYS A 198 -28.12 7.39 -21.41
C CYS A 198 -28.59 8.00 -20.08
N TRP A 199 -27.75 7.98 -19.06
CA TRP A 199 -28.11 8.37 -17.70
C TRP A 199 -27.07 9.29 -17.06
N GLU A 200 -27.54 10.22 -16.23
CA GLU A 200 -26.70 10.87 -15.23
C GLU A 200 -26.34 9.87 -14.12
N VAL A 201 -25.08 9.92 -13.66
CA VAL A 201 -24.60 9.16 -12.51
C VAL A 201 -25.14 9.69 -11.19
N ARG A 202 -25.49 10.99 -11.14
CA ARG A 202 -26.12 11.62 -9.96
C ARG A 202 -27.40 10.88 -9.55
N GLY A 203 -27.53 10.62 -8.25
CA GLY A 203 -28.65 9.89 -7.65
C GLY A 203 -28.61 8.37 -7.86
N LYS A 204 -27.67 7.84 -8.65
CA LYS A 204 -27.46 6.39 -8.80
C LYS A 204 -26.72 5.82 -7.59
N THR A 205 -26.86 4.51 -7.40
CA THR A 205 -26.16 3.78 -6.35
C THR A 205 -24.89 3.13 -6.89
N LEU A 206 -23.74 3.46 -6.30
CA LEU A 206 -22.48 2.74 -6.49
C LEU A 206 -22.34 1.68 -5.39
N GLY A 207 -22.18 0.43 -5.80
CA GLY A 207 -21.81 -0.70 -4.95
C GLY A 207 -20.33 -1.01 -5.07
N ILE A 208 -19.59 -0.88 -3.97
CA ILE A 208 -18.16 -1.16 -3.90
C ILE A 208 -17.92 -2.51 -3.22
N VAL A 209 -17.30 -3.46 -3.91
CA VAL A 209 -16.90 -4.75 -3.33
C VAL A 209 -15.41 -4.67 -2.96
N GLY A 210 -15.10 -4.64 -1.67
CA GLY A 210 -13.78 -4.35 -1.12
C GLY A 210 -13.60 -2.86 -0.82
N TYR A 211 -13.62 -2.49 0.47
CA TYR A 211 -13.58 -1.10 0.94
C TYR A 211 -12.22 -0.73 1.56
N GLY A 212 -11.15 -1.17 0.89
CA GLY A 212 -9.77 -0.82 1.24
C GLY A 212 -9.34 0.57 0.72
N HIS A 213 -8.05 0.71 0.38
CA HIS A 213 -7.47 1.99 -0.06
C HIS A 213 -8.17 2.59 -1.29
N ILE A 214 -8.38 1.79 -2.34
CA ILE A 214 -9.04 2.28 -3.57
C ILE A 214 -10.53 2.51 -3.32
N GLY A 215 -11.22 1.55 -2.69
CA GLY A 215 -12.68 1.62 -2.48
C GLY A 215 -13.10 2.81 -1.62
N SER A 216 -12.39 3.06 -0.51
CA SER A 216 -12.66 4.22 0.37
C SER A 216 -12.38 5.56 -0.31
N GLN A 217 -11.34 5.64 -1.15
CA GLN A 217 -11.05 6.84 -1.89
C GLN A 217 -12.08 7.09 -3.01
N LEU A 218 -12.50 6.02 -3.69
CA LEU A 218 -13.54 6.07 -4.70
C LEU A 218 -14.88 6.53 -4.10
N SER A 219 -15.24 6.10 -2.89
CA SER A 219 -16.51 6.53 -2.29
C SER A 219 -16.59 8.03 -2.12
N VAL A 220 -15.50 8.68 -1.70
CA VAL A 220 -15.45 10.14 -1.56
C VAL A 220 -15.69 10.84 -2.91
N LEU A 221 -15.09 10.32 -3.99
CA LEU A 221 -15.28 10.85 -5.34
C LEU A 221 -16.70 10.65 -5.87
N ALA A 222 -17.27 9.47 -5.64
CA ALA A 222 -18.62 9.14 -6.07
C ALA A 222 -19.67 9.99 -5.32
N GLU A 223 -19.50 10.22 -4.02
CA GLU A 223 -20.36 11.12 -3.24
C GLU A 223 -20.27 12.56 -3.72
N ALA A 224 -19.07 13.04 -4.09
CA ALA A 224 -18.89 14.37 -4.66
C ALA A 224 -19.62 14.54 -6.02
N LEU A 225 -19.86 13.44 -6.76
CA LEU A 225 -20.70 13.40 -7.96
C LEU A 225 -22.21 13.24 -7.66
N GLY A 226 -22.60 13.21 -6.39
CA GLY A 226 -23.98 13.06 -5.94
C GLY A 226 -24.51 11.63 -6.07
N MET A 227 -23.64 10.62 -6.05
CA MET A 227 -24.05 9.22 -5.98
C MET A 227 -24.33 8.77 -4.54
N ARG A 228 -25.14 7.73 -4.39
CA ARG A 228 -25.26 7.00 -3.12
C ARG A 228 -24.23 5.88 -3.11
N VAL A 229 -23.45 5.75 -2.05
CA VAL A 229 -22.43 4.70 -1.95
C VAL A 229 -22.82 3.65 -0.94
N ILE A 230 -22.83 2.40 -1.37
CA ILE A 230 -22.88 1.23 -0.50
C ILE A 230 -21.64 0.38 -0.75
N PHE A 231 -21.17 -0.35 0.27
CA PHE A 231 -20.05 -1.24 0.10
C PHE A 231 -20.22 -2.55 0.86
N TYR A 232 -19.58 -3.59 0.35
CA TYR A 232 -19.46 -4.88 1.00
C TYR A 232 -17.97 -5.16 1.22
N ASP A 233 -17.65 -5.55 2.44
CA ASP A 233 -16.34 -6.04 2.83
C ASP A 233 -16.51 -7.17 3.86
N VAL A 234 -15.57 -8.10 3.90
CA VAL A 234 -15.58 -9.25 4.82
C VAL A 234 -15.28 -8.82 6.25
N ILE A 235 -14.64 -7.67 6.43
CA ILE A 235 -14.41 -7.04 7.73
C ILE A 235 -15.33 -5.82 7.93
N ASN A 236 -15.66 -5.52 9.18
CA ASN A 236 -16.38 -4.30 9.51
C ASN A 236 -15.44 -3.10 9.42
N ILE A 237 -15.74 -2.16 8.53
CA ILE A 237 -14.89 -0.98 8.25
C ILE A 237 -15.67 0.28 8.57
N MET A 238 -15.01 1.24 9.22
CA MET A 238 -15.59 2.55 9.44
C MET A 238 -15.79 3.28 8.10
N PRO A 239 -17.04 3.61 7.73
CA PRO A 239 -17.32 4.28 6.46
C PRO A 239 -16.78 5.72 6.45
N LEU A 240 -16.43 6.21 5.26
CA LEU A 240 -16.15 7.63 5.03
C LEU A 240 -17.39 8.32 4.46
N GLY A 241 -17.68 9.53 4.94
CA GLY A 241 -18.79 10.33 4.43
C GLY A 241 -20.16 9.69 4.72
N SER A 242 -20.98 9.57 3.69
CA SER A 242 -22.31 8.94 3.76
C SER A 242 -22.34 7.48 3.31
N ALA A 243 -21.17 6.88 3.02
CA ALA A 243 -21.06 5.52 2.55
C ALA A 243 -21.62 4.55 3.59
N ARG A 244 -22.31 3.51 3.14
CA ARG A 244 -22.96 2.54 4.04
C ARG A 244 -22.46 1.13 3.77
N GLN A 245 -21.93 0.46 4.80
CA GLN A 245 -21.64 -0.96 4.71
C GLN A 245 -22.94 -1.76 4.63
N VAL A 246 -23.02 -2.73 3.73
CA VAL A 246 -24.08 -3.74 3.69
C VAL A 246 -23.55 -5.09 4.16
N ASN A 247 -24.41 -5.88 4.79
CA ASN A 247 -24.02 -7.10 5.48
C ASN A 247 -23.66 -8.26 4.53
N THR A 248 -24.18 -8.25 3.29
CA THR A 248 -23.99 -9.35 2.35
C THR A 248 -23.76 -8.84 0.93
N LEU A 249 -22.98 -9.58 0.16
CA LEU A 249 -22.75 -9.29 -1.27
C LEU A 249 -24.05 -9.30 -2.08
N PRO A 250 -24.99 -10.27 -1.94
CA PRO A 250 -26.27 -10.21 -2.64
C PRO A 250 -27.07 -8.93 -2.41
N THR A 251 -27.07 -8.38 -1.18
CA THR A 251 -27.71 -7.10 -0.88
C THR A 251 -27.09 -5.96 -1.69
N LEU A 252 -25.75 -5.94 -1.81
CA LEU A 252 -25.05 -4.94 -2.61
C LEU A 252 -25.45 -5.03 -4.09
N LEU A 253 -25.38 -6.24 -4.66
CA LEU A 253 -25.64 -6.48 -6.08
C LEU A 253 -27.07 -6.11 -6.46
N ALA A 254 -28.04 -6.40 -5.59
CA ALA A 254 -29.46 -6.10 -5.80
C ALA A 254 -29.80 -4.59 -5.69
N GLU A 255 -29.00 -3.80 -4.97
CA GLU A 255 -29.25 -2.36 -4.78
C GLU A 255 -28.49 -1.46 -5.77
N ALA A 256 -27.31 -1.90 -6.24
CA ALA A 256 -26.36 -1.08 -6.98
C ALA A 256 -26.67 -0.92 -8.47
N ASP A 257 -26.60 0.32 -8.98
CA ASP A 257 -26.67 0.61 -10.42
C ASP A 257 -25.31 0.38 -11.10
N PHE A 258 -24.22 0.60 -10.36
CA PHE A 258 -22.85 0.32 -10.75
C PHE A 258 -22.21 -0.55 -9.67
N VAL A 259 -21.60 -1.66 -10.05
CA VAL A 259 -20.80 -2.50 -9.15
C VAL A 259 -19.35 -2.40 -9.56
N THR A 260 -18.46 -2.10 -8.61
CA THR A 260 -17.01 -2.04 -8.84
C THR A 260 -16.28 -2.94 -7.85
N LEU A 261 -15.24 -3.63 -8.34
CA LEU A 261 -14.48 -4.62 -7.59
C LEU A 261 -13.11 -4.05 -7.21
N HIS A 262 -12.75 -4.15 -5.93
CA HIS A 262 -11.49 -3.69 -5.34
C HIS A 262 -10.96 -4.68 -4.29
N VAL A 263 -10.98 -5.97 -4.64
CA VAL A 263 -10.52 -7.08 -3.80
C VAL A 263 -9.13 -7.59 -4.21
N PRO A 264 -8.33 -8.15 -3.28
CA PRO A 264 -7.11 -8.87 -3.63
C PRO A 264 -7.41 -10.17 -4.40
N GLU A 265 -6.39 -10.80 -4.96
CA GLU A 265 -6.53 -12.14 -5.57
C GLU A 265 -6.17 -13.17 -4.51
N LEU A 266 -7.21 -13.79 -3.94
CA LEU A 266 -7.17 -14.85 -2.95
C LEU A 266 -8.01 -16.04 -3.44
N PRO A 267 -7.79 -17.26 -2.93
CA PRO A 267 -8.63 -18.43 -3.24
C PRO A 267 -10.13 -18.16 -3.11
N GLU A 268 -10.53 -17.36 -2.13
CA GLU A 268 -11.93 -17.03 -1.83
C GLU A 268 -12.52 -15.98 -2.78
N THR A 269 -11.68 -15.21 -3.49
CA THR A 269 -12.11 -14.14 -4.41
C THR A 269 -12.06 -14.56 -5.88
N ILE A 270 -11.44 -15.70 -6.19
CA ILE A 270 -11.38 -16.22 -7.56
C ILE A 270 -12.79 -16.61 -8.01
N ASN A 271 -13.22 -16.03 -9.14
CA ASN A 271 -14.54 -16.17 -9.73
C ASN A 271 -15.69 -15.89 -8.74
N MET A 272 -15.47 -15.02 -7.76
CA MET A 272 -16.51 -14.65 -6.80
C MET A 272 -17.69 -13.92 -7.45
N ILE A 273 -17.49 -13.34 -8.64
CA ILE A 273 -18.56 -12.82 -9.49
C ILE A 273 -18.77 -13.79 -10.66
N GLY A 274 -19.61 -14.79 -10.43
CA GLY A 274 -20.00 -15.80 -11.43
C GLY A 274 -21.38 -15.54 -12.02
N SER A 275 -21.93 -16.55 -12.70
CA SER A 275 -23.27 -16.47 -13.31
C SER A 275 -24.38 -16.15 -12.30
N GLN A 276 -24.27 -16.67 -11.06
CA GLN A 276 -25.25 -16.47 -10.01
C GLN A 276 -25.24 -15.02 -9.50
N GLU A 277 -24.05 -14.46 -9.27
CA GLU A 277 -23.90 -13.09 -8.77
C GLU A 277 -24.28 -12.08 -9.85
N LEU A 278 -23.87 -12.32 -11.10
CA LEU A 278 -24.28 -11.50 -12.24
C LEU A 278 -25.81 -11.44 -12.38
N ALA A 279 -26.51 -12.55 -12.15
CA ALA A 279 -27.98 -12.59 -12.21
C ALA A 279 -28.67 -11.88 -11.02
N GLN A 280 -27.96 -11.70 -9.90
CA GLN A 280 -28.44 -10.93 -8.74
C GLN A 280 -28.27 -9.42 -8.92
N MET A 281 -27.45 -9.00 -9.88
CA MET A 281 -27.30 -7.59 -10.21
C MET A 281 -28.62 -7.03 -10.76
N LYS A 282 -28.81 -5.72 -10.62
CA LYS A 282 -29.99 -5.06 -11.20
C LYS A 282 -29.97 -5.19 -12.72
N MET A 283 -31.12 -5.48 -13.32
CA MET A 283 -31.32 -5.39 -14.77
C MET A 283 -30.94 -3.99 -15.27
N GLY A 284 -30.03 -3.93 -16.24
CA GLY A 284 -29.50 -2.68 -16.80
C GLY A 284 -28.40 -2.01 -15.97
N SER A 285 -27.84 -2.70 -14.97
CA SER A 285 -26.67 -2.23 -14.21
C SER A 285 -25.36 -2.42 -14.97
N TYR A 286 -24.27 -1.92 -14.39
CA TYR A 286 -22.92 -1.98 -14.95
C TYR A 286 -21.95 -2.66 -13.98
N LEU A 287 -20.98 -3.41 -14.51
CA LEU A 287 -19.90 -4.04 -13.75
C LEU A 287 -18.54 -3.44 -14.14
N ILE A 288 -17.70 -3.13 -13.15
CA ILE A 288 -16.35 -2.60 -13.36
C ILE A 288 -15.35 -3.46 -12.59
N ASN A 289 -14.32 -3.95 -13.27
CA ASN A 289 -13.23 -4.70 -12.65
C ASN A 289 -11.86 -4.15 -13.06
N ASN A 290 -11.31 -3.32 -12.17
CA ASN A 290 -9.95 -2.77 -12.27
C ASN A 290 -9.07 -3.26 -11.11
N ALA A 291 -9.38 -4.44 -10.56
CA ALA A 291 -8.69 -4.99 -9.39
C ALA A 291 -7.80 -6.17 -9.75
N ARG A 292 -8.40 -7.34 -10.03
CA ARG A 292 -7.69 -8.58 -10.33
C ARG A 292 -8.39 -9.39 -11.41
N GLY A 293 -7.61 -10.00 -12.29
CA GLY A 293 -8.10 -10.63 -13.52
C GLY A 293 -8.96 -11.87 -13.31
N ARG A 294 -8.82 -12.54 -12.16
CA ARG A 294 -9.54 -13.78 -11.85
C ARG A 294 -10.75 -13.61 -10.94
N VAL A 295 -11.19 -12.38 -10.67
CA VAL A 295 -12.32 -12.12 -9.76
C VAL A 295 -13.68 -12.37 -10.43
N VAL A 296 -13.74 -12.17 -11.75
CA VAL A 296 -14.96 -12.30 -12.56
C VAL A 296 -14.83 -13.49 -13.51
N ASP A 297 -15.88 -14.31 -13.57
CA ASP A 297 -16.06 -15.29 -14.64
C ASP A 297 -16.41 -14.57 -15.95
N ILE A 298 -15.41 -14.37 -16.81
CA ILE A 298 -15.56 -13.60 -18.05
C ILE A 298 -16.55 -14.26 -19.04
N PRO A 299 -16.54 -15.58 -19.28
CA PRO A 299 -17.61 -16.25 -20.01
C PRO A 299 -19.02 -15.92 -19.49
N ALA A 300 -19.24 -15.96 -18.18
CA ALA A 300 -20.54 -15.61 -17.59
C ALA A 300 -20.90 -14.12 -17.82
N LEU A 301 -19.92 -13.23 -17.72
CA LEU A 301 -20.08 -11.80 -18.00
C LEU A 301 -20.50 -11.56 -19.46
N ILE A 302 -19.88 -12.25 -20.42
CA ILE A 302 -20.23 -12.15 -21.84
C ILE A 302 -21.71 -12.51 -22.06
N GLU A 303 -22.20 -13.58 -21.43
CA GLU A 303 -23.59 -14.00 -21.54
C GLU A 303 -24.56 -13.01 -20.87
N ALA A 304 -24.19 -12.43 -19.72
CA ALA A 304 -24.96 -11.37 -19.06
C ALA A 304 -25.06 -10.09 -19.92
N LEU A 305 -24.01 -9.76 -20.67
CA LEU A 305 -23.98 -8.62 -21.59
C LEU A 305 -24.77 -8.89 -22.87
N ARG A 306 -24.64 -10.09 -23.46
CA ARG A 306 -25.39 -10.50 -24.65
C ARG A 306 -26.91 -10.56 -24.40
N SER A 307 -27.30 -11.08 -23.24
CA SER A 307 -28.71 -11.09 -22.80
C SER A 307 -29.24 -9.70 -22.44
N LYS A 308 -28.37 -8.68 -22.39
CA LYS A 308 -28.66 -7.30 -21.95
C LYS A 308 -29.14 -7.23 -20.49
N HIS A 309 -28.85 -8.26 -19.70
CA HIS A 309 -29.03 -8.20 -18.25
C HIS A 309 -28.15 -7.08 -17.68
N LEU A 310 -26.90 -7.02 -18.11
CA LEU A 310 -26.02 -5.87 -17.87
C LEU A 310 -26.07 -4.90 -19.06
N ALA A 311 -26.15 -3.60 -18.75
CA ALA A 311 -26.12 -2.55 -19.76
C ALA A 311 -24.71 -2.34 -20.33
N GLY A 312 -23.67 -2.65 -19.57
CA GLY A 312 -22.28 -2.61 -20.02
C GLY A 312 -21.29 -3.00 -18.93
N ALA A 313 -20.01 -3.06 -19.28
CA ALA A 313 -18.94 -3.35 -18.32
C ALA A 313 -17.64 -2.62 -18.67
N ALA A 314 -16.77 -2.40 -17.68
CA ALA A 314 -15.39 -1.96 -17.90
C ALA A 314 -14.41 -2.96 -17.24
N ILE A 315 -13.44 -3.44 -18.01
CA ILE A 315 -12.49 -4.46 -17.57
C ILE A 315 -11.07 -4.00 -17.92
N ASP A 316 -10.24 -3.83 -16.90
CA ASP A 316 -8.82 -3.46 -17.06
C ASP A 316 -7.88 -4.66 -16.92
N VAL A 317 -8.32 -5.73 -16.25
CA VAL A 317 -7.48 -6.87 -15.84
C VAL A 317 -8.09 -8.20 -16.30
N TYR A 318 -7.24 -9.16 -16.65
CA TYR A 318 -7.69 -10.42 -17.28
C TYR A 318 -7.01 -11.65 -16.67
N PRO A 319 -7.62 -12.86 -16.72
CA PRO A 319 -7.02 -14.08 -16.20
C PRO A 319 -5.64 -14.41 -16.80
N GLN A 320 -5.47 -14.13 -18.10
CA GLN A 320 -4.20 -14.16 -18.81
C GLN A 320 -4.06 -12.87 -19.62
N GLU A 321 -2.86 -12.29 -19.61
CA GLU A 321 -2.56 -11.01 -20.25
C GLU A 321 -1.38 -11.15 -21.23
N PRO A 322 -1.36 -10.39 -22.34
CA PRO A 322 -0.21 -10.40 -23.25
C PRO A 322 1.07 -9.94 -22.53
N GLY A 323 2.18 -10.65 -22.74
CA GLY A 323 3.45 -10.36 -22.04
C GLY A 323 4.20 -9.11 -22.52
N SER A 324 3.75 -8.45 -23.59
CA SER A 324 4.41 -7.26 -24.13
C SER A 324 3.46 -6.36 -24.93
N ASN A 325 3.82 -5.08 -25.04
CA ASN A 325 3.07 -4.12 -25.84
C ASN A 325 3.07 -4.52 -27.31
N GLY A 326 1.91 -4.42 -27.96
CA GLY A 326 1.73 -4.78 -29.37
C GLY A 326 1.46 -6.26 -29.62
N ALA A 327 1.61 -7.13 -28.62
CA ALA A 327 1.12 -8.51 -28.71
C ALA A 327 -0.41 -8.53 -28.78
N PRO A 328 -1.01 -9.46 -29.56
CA PRO A 328 -2.45 -9.51 -29.73
C PRO A 328 -3.15 -9.95 -28.44
N PHE A 329 -4.31 -9.35 -28.15
CA PHE A 329 -5.27 -9.85 -27.18
C PHE A 329 -6.35 -10.64 -27.94
N ASP A 330 -6.13 -11.94 -28.12
CA ASP A 330 -6.95 -12.84 -28.94
C ASP A 330 -7.20 -14.19 -28.25
N ASP A 331 -7.85 -15.11 -28.98
CA ASP A 331 -8.30 -16.38 -28.44
C ASP A 331 -7.17 -17.35 -28.07
N GLN A 332 -5.91 -17.04 -28.43
CA GLN A 332 -4.75 -17.78 -27.95
C GLN A 332 -4.38 -17.39 -26.51
N VAL A 333 -4.64 -16.14 -26.12
CA VAL A 333 -4.38 -15.64 -24.77
C VAL A 333 -5.52 -16.05 -23.83
N ASN A 334 -6.77 -15.82 -24.24
CA ASN A 334 -7.93 -16.35 -23.54
C ASN A 334 -8.98 -16.79 -24.56
N SER A 335 -9.52 -18.00 -24.45
CA SER A 335 -10.44 -18.60 -25.45
C SER A 335 -11.73 -17.82 -25.74
N TRP A 336 -12.04 -16.80 -24.94
CA TRP A 336 -13.21 -15.94 -25.05
C TRP A 336 -12.90 -14.49 -25.47
N SER A 337 -11.63 -14.15 -25.75
CA SER A 337 -11.18 -12.78 -26.02
C SER A 337 -11.88 -12.15 -27.22
N SER A 338 -12.09 -12.88 -28.32
CA SER A 338 -12.79 -12.38 -29.50
C SER A 338 -14.27 -12.09 -29.20
N ALA A 339 -14.93 -12.96 -28.43
CA ALA A 339 -16.30 -12.77 -28.01
C ALA A 339 -16.46 -11.52 -27.14
N LEU A 340 -15.58 -11.30 -26.16
CA LEU A 340 -15.58 -10.09 -25.33
C LEU A 340 -15.34 -8.82 -26.17
N ARG A 341 -14.33 -8.83 -27.05
CA ARG A 341 -13.98 -7.70 -27.93
C ARG A 341 -15.09 -7.32 -28.91
N SER A 342 -15.98 -8.26 -29.25
CA SER A 342 -17.09 -8.01 -30.18
C SER A 342 -18.24 -7.23 -29.53
N LEU A 343 -18.26 -7.12 -28.20
CA LEU A 343 -19.34 -6.44 -27.47
C LEU A 343 -19.13 -4.92 -27.52
N PRO A 344 -20.09 -4.14 -28.06
CA PRO A 344 -19.92 -2.69 -28.20
C PRO A 344 -19.98 -1.97 -26.84
N ASN A 345 -20.74 -2.52 -25.88
CA ASN A 345 -21.00 -1.94 -24.56
C ASN A 345 -19.97 -2.34 -23.49
N VAL A 346 -18.73 -2.60 -23.91
CA VAL A 346 -17.64 -2.98 -23.02
C VAL A 346 -16.44 -2.08 -23.25
N ILE A 347 -15.93 -1.50 -22.16
CA ILE A 347 -14.67 -0.77 -22.16
C ILE A 347 -13.57 -1.78 -21.78
N LEU A 348 -12.61 -1.96 -22.67
CA LEU A 348 -11.46 -2.83 -22.46
C LEU A 348 -10.20 -1.96 -22.39
N THR A 349 -9.50 -2.01 -21.27
CA THR A 349 -8.23 -1.33 -21.09
C THR A 349 -7.12 -2.34 -20.78
N PRO A 350 -5.86 -2.08 -21.20
CA PRO A 350 -4.78 -3.06 -21.11
C PRO A 350 -4.00 -2.94 -19.80
N HIS A 351 -4.66 -3.18 -18.67
CA HIS A 351 -4.06 -3.14 -17.32
C HIS A 351 -3.35 -1.81 -17.01
N ILE A 352 -4.07 -0.71 -17.22
CA ILE A 352 -3.56 0.67 -17.06
C ILE A 352 -4.15 1.40 -15.86
N GLY A 353 -4.96 0.77 -15.01
CA GLY A 353 -5.60 1.43 -13.88
C GLY A 353 -4.63 2.17 -12.95
N GLY A 354 -3.41 1.64 -12.78
CA GLY A 354 -2.34 2.30 -12.03
C GLY A 354 -1.25 2.98 -12.87
N SER A 355 -1.42 3.04 -14.19
CA SER A 355 -0.38 3.46 -15.13
C SER A 355 -0.47 4.97 -15.44
N THR A 356 -0.14 5.79 -14.45
CA THR A 356 -0.04 7.27 -14.57
C THR A 356 1.35 7.76 -14.19
N GLU A 357 1.75 8.93 -14.69
CA GLU A 357 3.04 9.55 -14.36
C GLU A 357 3.13 9.86 -12.85
N GLU A 358 2.03 10.30 -12.24
CA GLU A 358 1.93 10.54 -10.80
C GLU A 358 2.14 9.25 -10.00
N ALA A 359 1.50 8.15 -10.40
CA ALA A 359 1.69 6.86 -9.74
C ALA A 359 3.12 6.36 -9.91
N GLN A 360 3.72 6.49 -11.10
CA GLN A 360 5.12 6.08 -11.33
C GLN A 360 6.11 6.88 -10.47
N ARG A 361 5.88 8.19 -10.30
CA ARG A 361 6.69 9.03 -9.41
C ARG A 361 6.55 8.59 -7.95
N MET A 362 5.32 8.40 -7.46
CA MET A 362 5.07 7.96 -6.10
C MET A 362 5.67 6.57 -5.80
N ILE A 363 5.54 5.62 -6.74
CA ILE A 363 6.19 4.30 -6.65
C ILE A 363 7.71 4.45 -6.56
N GLY A 364 8.29 5.31 -7.40
CA GLY A 364 9.70 5.63 -7.37
C GLY A 364 10.15 6.12 -6.00
N GLU A 365 9.44 7.08 -5.42
CA GLU A 365 9.74 7.66 -4.11
C GLU A 365 9.58 6.63 -2.98
N GLU A 366 8.46 5.90 -2.93
CA GLU A 366 8.12 4.97 -1.85
C GLU A 366 9.09 3.78 -1.79
N VAL A 367 9.33 3.11 -2.93
CA VAL A 367 10.23 1.96 -2.96
C VAL A 367 11.67 2.39 -2.74
N SER A 368 12.08 3.55 -3.30
CA SER A 368 13.45 4.04 -3.06
C SER A 368 13.70 4.38 -1.60
N LEU A 369 12.71 4.97 -0.93
CA LEU A 369 12.79 5.23 0.50
C LEU A 369 12.85 3.93 1.30
N ALA A 370 12.04 2.93 0.96
CA ALA A 370 12.04 1.62 1.62
C ALA A 370 13.41 0.92 1.47
N LEU A 371 13.95 0.86 0.25
CA LEU A 371 15.28 0.29 -0.03
C LEU A 371 16.37 1.04 0.74
N SER A 372 16.34 2.37 0.69
CA SER A 372 17.31 3.21 1.40
C SER A 372 17.25 2.94 2.91
N ARG A 373 16.05 2.94 3.50
CA ARG A 373 15.85 2.68 4.94
C ARG A 373 16.33 1.30 5.36
N TYR A 374 16.13 0.27 4.54
CA TYR A 374 16.63 -1.05 4.85
C TYR A 374 18.17 -1.12 4.78
N LEU A 375 18.76 -0.50 3.76
CA LEU A 375 20.21 -0.47 3.57
C LEU A 375 20.91 0.33 4.68
N THR A 376 20.37 1.47 5.10
CA THR A 376 20.99 2.37 6.08
C THR A 376 20.53 2.16 7.52
N TYR A 377 19.33 1.64 7.76
CA TYR A 377 18.77 1.53 9.13
C TYR A 377 18.31 0.12 9.49
N GLY A 378 18.31 -0.82 8.54
CA GLY A 378 17.79 -2.18 8.74
C GLY A 378 16.26 -2.26 8.84
N SER A 379 15.54 -1.17 8.59
CA SER A 379 14.08 -1.14 8.70
C SER A 379 13.43 -2.08 7.67
N THR A 380 12.49 -2.91 8.11
CA THR A 380 11.78 -3.90 7.26
C THR A 380 10.28 -3.66 7.19
N LEU A 381 9.81 -2.49 7.66
CA LEU A 381 8.39 -2.11 7.56
C LEU A 381 7.91 -2.10 6.11
N GLY A 382 6.77 -2.74 5.85
CA GLY A 382 6.21 -2.87 4.51
C GLY A 382 6.89 -3.92 3.62
N ALA A 383 7.81 -4.73 4.14
CA ALA A 383 8.35 -5.87 3.39
C ALA A 383 7.27 -6.96 3.21
N VAL A 384 7.01 -7.38 1.97
CA VAL A 384 5.91 -8.30 1.68
C VAL A 384 6.20 -9.74 2.14
N ASN A 385 7.46 -10.12 2.24
CA ASN A 385 7.91 -11.49 2.49
C ASN A 385 8.75 -11.65 3.78
N PHE A 386 8.91 -10.60 4.58
CA PHE A 386 9.85 -10.57 5.70
C PHE A 386 9.15 -10.19 7.02
N PRO A 387 9.71 -10.51 8.21
CA PRO A 387 9.25 -9.95 9.49
C PRO A 387 9.36 -8.41 9.49
N GLU A 388 8.42 -7.72 10.13
CA GLU A 388 8.36 -6.25 10.10
C GLU A 388 8.94 -5.65 11.37
N VAL A 389 10.17 -5.12 11.27
CA VAL A 389 10.93 -4.59 12.40
C VAL A 389 11.43 -3.18 12.10
N ASP A 390 11.27 -2.27 13.06
CA ASP A 390 11.83 -0.92 13.04
C ASP A 390 12.29 -0.47 14.43
N LEU A 391 13.33 0.35 14.47
CA LEU A 391 13.82 0.98 15.69
C LEU A 391 13.99 2.49 15.48
N ARG A 392 13.70 3.27 16.53
CA ARG A 392 13.99 4.71 16.56
C ARG A 392 15.44 4.97 16.12
N ALA A 393 15.64 6.01 15.31
CA ALA A 393 16.94 6.33 14.75
C ALA A 393 18.03 6.54 15.82
N ILE A 394 19.27 6.19 15.48
CA ILE A 394 20.46 6.62 16.22
C ILE A 394 20.71 8.09 15.84
N THR A 395 20.93 8.95 16.83
CA THR A 395 21.13 10.40 16.58
C THR A 395 22.61 10.70 16.36
N ALA A 396 22.93 11.82 15.71
CA ALA A 396 24.34 12.22 15.48
C ALA A 396 25.18 12.35 16.77
N GLU A 397 24.55 12.62 17.90
CA GLU A 397 25.18 12.68 19.24
C GLU A 397 25.59 11.29 19.77
N GLN A 398 25.00 10.21 19.25
CA GLN A 398 25.25 8.82 19.64
C GLN A 398 26.40 8.22 18.80
N GLY A 399 27.58 8.84 18.86
CA GLY A 399 28.70 8.57 17.95
C GLY A 399 29.18 7.11 17.90
N ASN A 400 29.24 6.43 19.05
CA ASN A 400 29.80 5.07 19.21
C ASN A 400 28.72 3.97 19.27
N HIS A 401 27.53 4.23 18.72
CA HIS A 401 26.47 3.22 18.68
C HIS A 401 26.57 2.40 17.40
N VAL A 402 26.34 1.11 17.52
CA VAL A 402 26.28 0.18 16.40
C VAL A 402 24.91 -0.47 16.38
N ARG A 403 24.29 -0.50 15.21
CA ARG A 403 23.06 -1.24 14.96
C ARG A 403 23.39 -2.61 14.42
N VAL A 404 22.97 -3.63 15.15
CA VAL A 404 23.05 -5.04 14.78
C VAL A 404 21.79 -5.41 14.03
N CYS A 405 21.93 -5.87 12.79
CA CYS A 405 20.89 -6.45 11.96
C CYS A 405 21.16 -7.94 11.82
N HIS A 406 20.36 -8.80 12.44
CA HIS A 406 20.59 -10.24 12.43
C HIS A 406 19.36 -10.98 11.92
N VAL A 407 19.50 -11.59 10.74
CA VAL A 407 18.52 -12.50 10.15
C VAL A 407 18.94 -13.92 10.49
N HIS A 408 17.99 -14.71 10.97
CA HIS A 408 18.27 -16.08 11.37
C HIS A 408 17.09 -17.02 11.11
N SER A 409 17.39 -18.32 11.06
CA SER A 409 16.37 -19.36 11.08
C SER A 409 15.57 -19.26 12.39
N ASN A 410 14.25 -19.36 12.28
CA ASN A 410 13.34 -19.26 13.41
C ASN A 410 13.38 -20.55 14.25
N GLN A 411 14.36 -20.65 15.14
CA GLN A 411 14.55 -21.81 16.01
C GLN A 411 14.81 -21.41 17.47
N PRO A 412 14.46 -22.27 18.45
CA PRO A 412 14.69 -21.98 19.86
C PRO A 412 16.17 -21.73 20.20
N GLY A 413 16.41 -20.79 21.11
CA GLY A 413 17.75 -20.53 21.67
C GLY A 413 18.61 -19.52 20.90
N VAL A 414 18.21 -19.08 19.71
CA VAL A 414 18.99 -18.09 18.93
C VAL A 414 19.09 -16.75 19.65
N LEU A 415 17.98 -16.24 20.19
CA LEU A 415 17.98 -14.98 20.95
C LEU A 415 18.90 -15.03 22.17
N LYS A 416 19.03 -16.21 22.82
CA LYS A 416 19.98 -16.41 23.91
C LYS A 416 21.42 -16.27 23.40
N GLN A 417 21.78 -16.96 22.33
CA GLN A 417 23.12 -16.89 21.74
C GLN A 417 23.48 -15.47 21.30
N VAL A 418 22.55 -14.77 20.66
CA VAL A 418 22.74 -13.37 20.26
C VAL A 418 22.93 -12.48 21.48
N ASN A 419 22.07 -12.58 22.50
CA ASN A 419 22.20 -11.77 23.71
C ASN A 419 23.48 -12.10 24.51
N GLU A 420 23.96 -13.34 24.48
CA GLU A 420 25.26 -13.70 25.03
C GLU A 420 26.40 -13.00 24.28
N ALA A 421 26.33 -12.93 22.94
CA ALA A 421 27.29 -12.19 22.14
C ALA A 421 27.23 -10.67 22.37
N LEU A 422 26.04 -10.12 22.62
CA LEU A 422 25.83 -8.70 22.94
C LEU A 422 26.16 -8.35 24.39
N SER A 423 26.27 -9.32 25.29
CA SER A 423 26.42 -9.12 26.75
C SER A 423 27.59 -8.22 27.19
N PRO A 424 28.72 -8.08 26.45
CA PRO A 424 29.75 -7.11 26.80
C PRO A 424 29.35 -5.64 26.61
N TYR A 425 28.25 -5.37 25.88
CA TYR A 425 27.79 -4.02 25.53
C TYR A 425 26.42 -3.73 26.15
N ASN A 426 26.11 -2.45 26.31
CA ASN A 426 24.77 -2.04 26.73
C ASN A 426 23.83 -2.03 25.52
N VAL A 427 22.80 -2.89 25.54
CA VAL A 427 21.73 -2.92 24.54
C VAL A 427 20.70 -1.85 24.88
N GLU A 428 20.67 -0.75 24.14
CA GLU A 428 19.70 0.34 24.38
C GLU A 428 18.30 0.02 23.84
N LYS A 429 18.26 -0.71 22.73
CA LYS A 429 17.05 -0.96 21.96
C LYS A 429 17.17 -2.33 21.33
N GLN A 430 16.10 -3.10 21.35
CA GLN A 430 16.04 -4.40 20.69
C GLN A 430 14.60 -4.68 20.27
N TYR A 431 14.43 -5.16 19.04
CA TYR A 431 13.16 -5.64 18.52
C TYR A 431 13.46 -6.92 17.73
N SER A 432 12.76 -8.00 18.05
CA SER A 432 12.74 -9.21 17.23
C SER A 432 11.33 -9.51 16.76
N ASP A 433 11.19 -9.92 15.49
CA ASP A 433 9.96 -10.47 14.93
C ASP A 433 10.30 -11.72 14.08
N SER A 434 9.28 -12.52 13.75
CA SER A 434 9.42 -13.75 12.98
C SER A 434 8.25 -13.98 12.05
N LYS A 435 8.53 -14.56 10.88
CA LYS A 435 7.55 -14.87 9.84
C LYS A 435 7.91 -16.21 9.20
N GLY A 436 7.15 -17.25 9.54
CA GLY A 436 7.46 -18.62 9.12
C GLY A 436 8.82 -19.08 9.63
N ASP A 437 9.67 -19.54 8.70
CA ASP A 437 10.99 -20.12 8.98
C ASP A 437 12.08 -19.07 9.30
N VAL A 438 11.78 -17.77 9.16
CA VAL A 438 12.77 -16.69 9.25
C VAL A 438 12.40 -15.72 10.35
N ALA A 439 13.40 -15.28 11.09
CA ALA A 439 13.29 -14.26 12.12
C ALA A 439 14.33 -13.17 11.90
N TYR A 440 13.98 -11.95 12.32
CA TYR A 440 14.82 -10.78 12.17
C TYR A 440 14.90 -10.01 13.48
N LEU A 441 16.13 -9.70 13.86
CA LEU A 441 16.47 -8.97 15.06
C LEU A 441 17.21 -7.68 14.70
N LEU A 442 16.69 -6.58 15.21
CA LEU A 442 17.40 -5.31 15.28
C LEU A 442 17.78 -5.02 16.73
N ALA A 443 19.04 -4.64 16.96
CA ALA A 443 19.49 -4.14 18.25
C ALA A 443 20.43 -2.95 18.09
N ASP A 444 20.28 -1.93 18.93
CA ASP A 444 21.24 -0.83 19.04
C ASP A 444 22.07 -1.04 20.31
N ILE A 445 23.39 -1.14 20.15
CA ILE A 445 24.35 -1.25 21.24
C ILE A 445 25.20 0.01 21.36
N ALA A 446 25.49 0.42 22.58
CA ALA A 446 26.28 1.62 22.88
C ALA A 446 27.76 1.29 23.15
N ASP A 447 28.61 2.32 23.00
CA ASP A 447 30.02 2.34 23.39
C ASP A 447 30.89 1.23 22.75
N VAL A 448 30.62 0.91 21.48
CA VAL A 448 31.38 -0.11 20.74
C VAL A 448 32.65 0.50 20.15
N SER A 449 33.81 -0.09 20.46
CA SER A 449 35.07 0.33 19.85
C SER A 449 35.19 -0.21 18.41
N PRO A 450 35.87 0.48 17.48
CA PRO A 450 36.06 -0.02 16.11
C PRO A 450 36.73 -1.40 16.03
N GLN A 451 37.57 -1.74 17.01
CA GLN A 451 38.27 -3.03 17.08
C GLN A 451 37.33 -4.18 17.46
N ASP A 452 36.29 -3.86 18.23
CA ASP A 452 35.31 -4.81 18.73
C ASP A 452 34.22 -5.14 17.71
N VAL A 453 33.97 -4.26 16.74
CA VAL A 453 32.91 -4.45 15.74
C VAL A 453 33.12 -5.72 14.92
N ASN A 454 34.36 -5.97 14.47
CA ASN A 454 34.70 -7.18 13.71
C ASN A 454 34.52 -8.44 14.57
N LYS A 455 34.95 -8.39 15.83
CA LYS A 455 34.80 -9.51 16.77
C LYS A 455 33.33 -9.82 17.03
N LEU A 456 32.51 -8.80 17.24
CA LEU A 456 31.07 -8.92 17.42
C LEU A 456 30.41 -9.56 16.19
N GLN A 457 30.78 -9.11 15.00
CA GLN A 457 30.25 -9.64 13.77
C GLN A 457 30.56 -11.13 13.62
N GLU A 458 31.82 -11.53 13.88
CA GLU A 458 32.24 -12.93 13.82
C GLU A 458 31.49 -13.79 14.85
N MET A 459 31.31 -13.32 16.08
CA MET A 459 30.55 -14.05 17.11
C MET A 459 29.11 -14.34 16.68
N ILE A 460 28.44 -13.36 16.08
CA ILE A 460 27.04 -13.52 15.64
C ILE A 460 26.96 -14.37 14.36
N LYS A 461 27.89 -14.19 13.41
CA LYS A 461 27.96 -14.99 12.16
C LYS A 461 28.12 -16.49 12.43
N HIS A 462 28.83 -16.87 13.50
CA HIS A 462 29.06 -18.27 13.87
C HIS A 462 27.89 -18.91 14.62
N THR A 463 26.79 -18.19 14.88
CA THR A 463 25.58 -18.80 15.43
C THR A 463 25.00 -19.78 14.39
N SER A 464 24.57 -20.96 14.84
CA SER A 464 24.16 -22.05 13.94
C SER A 464 22.92 -21.75 13.10
N ALA A 465 22.15 -20.72 13.49
CA ALA A 465 20.95 -20.28 12.80
C ALA A 465 21.18 -19.06 11.91
N ASN A 466 22.40 -18.51 11.84
CA ASN A 466 22.68 -17.28 11.12
C ASN A 466 22.38 -17.44 9.62
N ILE A 467 21.55 -16.55 9.08
CA ILE A 467 21.31 -16.40 7.65
C ILE A 467 22.11 -15.20 7.14
N LEU A 468 21.95 -14.05 7.78
CA LEU A 468 22.63 -12.80 7.41
C LEU A 468 22.85 -11.94 8.64
N THR A 469 24.06 -11.43 8.83
CA THR A 469 24.38 -10.45 9.88
C THR A 469 25.04 -9.22 9.27
N ARG A 470 24.46 -8.04 9.54
CA ARG A 470 25.02 -6.74 9.16
C ARG A 470 25.18 -5.87 10.40
N LEU A 471 26.29 -5.14 10.47
CA LEU A 471 26.50 -4.11 11.47
C LEU A 471 26.48 -2.76 10.77
N LEU A 472 25.66 -1.84 11.26
CA LEU A 472 25.51 -0.49 10.71
C LEU A 472 26.00 0.52 11.76
N ALA A 473 26.90 1.43 11.39
CA ALA A 473 27.50 2.41 12.29
C ALA A 473 27.43 3.84 11.74
#